data_AF-A0A420VCB9-F1
#
_entry.id   AF-A0A420VCB9-F1
#
_cell.length_a   1.000
_cell.length_b   1.000
_cell.length_c   1.000
_cell.angle_alpha   90.00
_cell.angle_beta   90.00
_cell.angle_gamma   90.00
#
_symmetry.space_group_name_H-M   'P 1'
#
loop_
_entity.id
_entity.type
_entity.pdbx_description
1 polymer ?
#
loop_
_entity_poly.entity_id
_entity_poly.type
_entity_poly.pdbx_seq_one_letter_code
_entity_poly.pdbx_strand_id
1 'polypeptide(L)'
;MPGLRADPARPTNGKASRFFHATGECHQKYSELSAYTLNKQDIDFIHQHAVDAYSAQHAGSGMKTITVAFSLIGLYYAVERGYTGKQVQRVHMLLSRRKFDWPPLPVPDKPYSLTVNDVLQEKPGKNRDAMLREWMRDVWLCWEHQHEWIRNLSQSLLK
;
A
#
# COMPACT_ATOMS: atom_id res chain seq x y z
N MET A 1 -35.79 -15.37 42.49
CA MET A 1 -35.14 -14.43 41.56
C MET A 1 -34.08 -13.65 42.30
N PRO A 2 -32.80 -13.95 42.10
CA PRO A 2 -31.77 -12.91 42.07
C PRO A 2 -30.85 -13.03 40.85
N GLY A 3 -30.33 -11.87 40.43
CA GLY A 3 -29.79 -11.58 39.12
C GLY A 3 -28.47 -12.25 38.75
N LEU A 4 -28.42 -12.68 37.49
CA LEU A 4 -27.21 -13.06 36.77
C LEU A 4 -26.35 -11.81 36.58
N ARG A 5 -25.17 -11.76 37.21
CA ARG A 5 -24.16 -10.72 36.95
C ARG A 5 -23.52 -10.99 35.60
N ALA A 6 -23.49 -9.96 34.75
CA ALA A 6 -22.81 -9.98 33.47
C ALA A 6 -21.28 -10.06 33.68
N ASP A 7 -20.63 -10.99 32.96
CA ASP A 7 -19.18 -11.03 32.81
C ASP A 7 -18.70 -9.80 32.00
N PRO A 8 -17.66 -9.08 32.45
CA PRO A 8 -17.06 -8.04 31.63
C PRO A 8 -16.28 -8.67 30.47
N ALA A 9 -16.63 -8.24 29.26
CA ALA A 9 -15.97 -8.62 28.01
C ALA A 9 -14.44 -8.43 28.11
N ARG A 10 -13.72 -9.49 27.74
CA ARG A 10 -12.25 -9.53 27.67
C ARG A 10 -11.77 -8.61 26.53
N PRO A 11 -10.87 -7.64 26.77
CA PRO A 11 -10.37 -6.80 25.69
C PRO A 11 -9.46 -7.62 24.76
N THR A 12 -9.84 -7.74 23.49
CA THR A 12 -9.00 -8.29 22.43
C THR A 12 -7.92 -7.27 22.06
N ASN A 13 -6.78 -7.36 22.76
CA ASN A 13 -5.62 -6.52 22.49
C ASN A 13 -4.91 -6.99 21.21
N GLY A 14 -5.49 -6.67 20.05
CA GLY A 14 -4.77 -6.70 18.77
C GLY A 14 -3.82 -5.52 18.71
N LYS A 15 -2.53 -5.75 18.99
CA LYS A 15 -1.50 -4.70 18.89
C LYS A 15 -1.51 -4.14 17.46
N ALA A 16 -1.98 -2.90 17.32
CA ALA A 16 -1.79 -2.11 16.11
C ALA A 16 -0.29 -2.03 15.80
N SER A 17 0.08 -2.31 14.56
CA SER A 17 1.46 -2.12 14.11
C SER A 17 1.80 -0.63 14.20
N ARG A 18 2.74 -0.27 15.08
CA ARG A 18 3.16 1.12 15.39
C ARG A 18 3.74 1.90 14.19
N PHE A 19 3.76 1.32 13.00
CA PHE A 19 4.38 1.88 11.79
C PHE A 19 3.37 2.23 10.69
N PHE A 20 2.11 1.83 10.84
CA PHE A 20 1.03 2.10 9.89
C PHE A 20 -0.17 2.70 10.64
N HIS A 21 -0.85 3.71 10.07
CA HIS A 21 -2.17 4.13 10.55
C HIS A 21 -3.24 3.10 10.14
N ALA A 22 -3.05 1.84 10.55
CA ALA A 22 -3.87 0.70 10.20
C ALA A 22 -4.40 0.04 11.47
N THR A 23 -5.70 -0.25 11.51
CA THR A 23 -6.27 -1.12 12.54
C THR A 23 -5.65 -2.53 12.41
N GLY A 24 -5.65 -3.30 13.50
CA GLY A 24 -5.18 -4.70 13.45
C GLY A 24 -5.90 -5.53 12.39
N GLU A 25 -7.18 -5.22 12.15
CA GLU A 25 -8.00 -5.82 11.09
C GLU A 25 -7.49 -5.47 9.68
N CYS A 26 -7.09 -4.22 9.44
CA CYS A 26 -6.53 -3.83 8.14
C CYS A 26 -5.22 -4.55 7.85
N HIS A 27 -4.34 -4.66 8.85
CA HIS A 27 -3.09 -5.42 8.72
C HIS A 27 -3.34 -6.91 8.46
N GLN A 28 -4.38 -7.51 9.07
CA GLN A 28 -4.76 -8.90 8.83
C GLN A 28 -5.20 -9.11 7.37
N LYS A 29 -6.06 -8.24 6.84
CA LYS A 29 -6.49 -8.27 5.43
C LYS A 29 -5.30 -8.11 4.48
N TYR A 30 -4.39 -7.19 4.78
CA TYR A 30 -3.15 -7.07 4.01
C TYR A 30 -2.28 -8.32 4.06
N SER A 31 -2.21 -9.00 5.21
CA SER A 31 -1.48 -10.27 5.35
C SER A 31 -2.10 -11.37 4.50
N GLU A 32 -3.43 -11.44 4.43
CA GLU A 32 -4.15 -12.37 3.54
C GLU A 32 -3.90 -12.07 2.06
N LEU A 33 -3.98 -10.80 1.65
CA LEU A 33 -3.65 -10.40 0.27
C LEU A 33 -2.18 -10.70 -0.07
N SER A 34 -1.27 -10.53 0.89
CA SER A 34 0.15 -10.87 0.73
C SER A 34 0.34 -12.36 0.51
N ALA A 35 -0.34 -13.22 1.29
CA ALA A 35 -0.30 -14.66 1.09
C ALA A 35 -0.83 -15.06 -0.31
N TYR A 36 -1.94 -14.45 -0.74
CA TYR A 36 -2.48 -14.67 -2.09
C TYR A 36 -1.48 -14.29 -3.19
N THR A 37 -0.93 -13.08 -3.13
CA THR A 37 -0.05 -12.55 -4.17
C THR A 37 1.32 -13.25 -4.22
N LEU A 38 1.88 -13.66 -3.08
CA LEU A 38 3.13 -14.43 -3.03
C LEU A 38 2.96 -15.86 -3.56
N ASN A 39 1.81 -16.49 -3.29
CA ASN A 39 1.53 -17.86 -3.76
C ASN A 39 1.24 -17.95 -5.27
N LYS A 40 0.94 -16.82 -5.94
CA LYS A 40 0.71 -16.81 -7.39
C LYS A 40 1.93 -17.20 -8.21
N GLN A 41 3.15 -17.00 -7.68
CA GLN A 41 4.42 -17.20 -8.39
C GLN A 41 4.42 -16.60 -9.80
N ASP A 42 3.72 -15.47 -9.99
CA ASP A 42 3.48 -14.90 -11.29
C ASP A 42 4.71 -14.18 -11.83
N ILE A 43 4.85 -14.14 -13.16
CA ILE A 43 5.99 -13.49 -13.78
C ILE A 43 5.99 -11.97 -13.57
N ASP A 44 4.82 -11.38 -13.36
CA ASP A 44 4.66 -9.93 -13.18
C ASP A 44 4.91 -9.49 -11.73
N PHE A 45 4.87 -10.42 -10.77
CA PHE A 45 5.09 -10.17 -9.35
C PHE A 45 4.17 -9.08 -8.77
N ILE A 46 2.85 -9.26 -8.92
CA ILE A 46 1.85 -8.28 -8.46
C ILE A 46 1.91 -7.98 -6.95
N HIS A 47 2.61 -8.80 -6.16
CA HIS A 47 2.85 -8.54 -4.74
C HIS A 47 3.48 -7.17 -4.50
N GLN A 48 4.44 -6.74 -5.33
CA GLN A 48 5.06 -5.42 -5.17
C GLN A 48 4.04 -4.28 -5.28
N HIS A 49 3.06 -4.41 -6.18
CA HIS A 49 1.99 -3.42 -6.30
C HIS A 49 1.10 -3.35 -5.07
N ALA A 50 0.79 -4.50 -4.46
CA ALA A 50 0.02 -4.55 -3.21
C ALA A 50 0.76 -3.88 -2.06
N VAL A 51 2.08 -4.09 -1.96
CA VAL A 51 2.94 -3.43 -0.95
C VAL A 51 2.90 -1.91 -1.11
N ASP A 52 3.06 -1.41 -2.34
CA ASP A 52 3.10 0.03 -2.62
C ASP A 52 1.75 0.70 -2.39
N ALA A 53 0.65 0.08 -2.85
CA ALA A 53 -0.70 0.57 -2.58
C ALA A 53 -1.00 0.63 -1.08
N TYR A 54 -0.69 -0.44 -0.33
CA TYR A 54 -0.92 -0.49 1.10
C TYR A 54 -0.12 0.57 1.86
N SER A 55 1.17 0.70 1.54
CA SER A 55 2.09 1.62 2.22
C SER A 55 1.71 3.08 1.97
N ALA A 56 1.36 3.43 0.73
CA ALA A 56 0.90 4.77 0.38
C ALA A 56 -0.48 5.11 0.97
N GLN A 57 -1.40 4.14 1.04
CA GLN A 57 -2.71 4.32 1.66
C GLN A 57 -2.63 4.53 3.18
N HIS A 58 -1.63 3.94 3.83
CA HIS A 58 -1.48 3.97 5.29
C HIS A 58 -0.32 4.89 5.76
N ALA A 59 0.13 5.79 4.89
CA ALA A 59 1.15 6.79 5.22
C ALA A 59 0.72 7.60 6.46
N GLY A 60 1.64 7.82 7.39
CA GLY A 60 1.35 8.48 8.67
C GLY A 60 2.60 8.78 9.48
N SER A 61 2.43 9.43 10.64
CA SER A 61 3.51 10.04 11.43
C SER A 61 4.57 9.07 11.99
N GLY A 62 4.32 7.76 11.95
CA GLY A 62 5.27 6.72 12.36
C GLY A 62 6.06 6.05 11.22
N MET A 63 5.76 6.36 9.96
CA MET A 63 6.38 5.72 8.80
C MET A 63 7.64 6.46 8.34
N LYS A 64 8.65 5.73 7.88
CA LYS A 64 9.84 6.34 7.28
C LYS A 64 9.45 7.07 5.98
N THR A 65 9.92 8.30 5.80
CA THR A 65 9.62 9.14 4.62
C THR A 65 9.99 8.44 3.31
N ILE A 66 11.12 7.74 3.28
CA ILE A 66 11.57 6.94 2.14
C ILE A 66 10.56 5.85 1.74
N THR A 67 9.86 5.24 2.69
CA THR A 67 8.86 4.19 2.39
C THR A 67 7.70 4.79 1.59
N VAL A 68 7.18 5.92 2.04
CA VAL A 68 6.09 6.62 1.34
C VAL A 68 6.54 7.05 -0.05
N ALA A 69 7.74 7.65 -0.16
CA ALA A 69 8.27 8.10 -1.45
C ALA A 69 8.48 6.94 -2.44
N PHE A 70 9.05 5.80 -1.98
CA PHE A 70 9.24 4.62 -2.82
C PHE A 70 7.91 4.06 -3.30
N SER A 71 6.92 3.97 -2.42
CA SER A 71 5.60 3.48 -2.79
C SER A 71 4.90 4.38 -3.80
N LEU A 72 5.00 5.70 -3.67
CA LEU A 72 4.45 6.63 -4.66
C LEU A 72 5.18 6.55 -6.01
N ILE A 73 6.51 6.41 -6.02
CA ILE A 73 7.25 6.19 -7.27
C ILE A 73 6.84 4.85 -7.90
N GLY A 74 6.67 3.80 -7.11
CA GLY A 74 6.18 2.50 -7.57
C GLY A 74 4.80 2.58 -8.21
N LEU A 75 3.86 3.28 -7.56
CA LEU A 75 2.52 3.53 -8.08
C LEU A 75 2.55 4.37 -9.36
N TYR A 76 3.39 5.42 -9.44
CA TYR A 76 3.59 6.18 -10.67
C TYR A 76 3.99 5.28 -11.85
N TYR A 77 5.02 4.44 -11.68
CA TYR A 77 5.47 3.55 -12.75
C TYR A 77 4.42 2.48 -13.08
N ALA A 78 3.72 1.94 -12.08
CA ALA A 78 2.70 0.93 -12.33
C ALA A 78 1.47 1.51 -13.05
N VAL A 79 0.96 2.64 -12.59
CA VAL A 79 -0.31 3.24 -13.06
C VAL A 79 -0.11 4.04 -14.34
N GLU A 80 0.90 4.90 -14.42
CA GLU A 80 1.09 5.80 -15.58
C GLU A 80 1.98 5.19 -16.66
N ARG A 81 2.90 4.29 -16.29
CA ARG A 81 3.85 3.67 -17.23
C ARG A 81 3.55 2.20 -17.51
N GLY A 82 2.55 1.61 -16.84
CA GLY A 82 2.14 0.21 -17.07
C GLY A 82 3.18 -0.81 -16.62
N TYR A 83 4.04 -0.47 -15.66
CA TYR A 83 5.10 -1.37 -15.21
C TYR A 83 4.52 -2.53 -14.40
N THR A 84 5.09 -3.72 -14.60
CA THR A 84 4.84 -4.88 -13.75
C THR A 84 5.48 -4.70 -12.37
N GLY A 85 5.07 -5.49 -11.39
CA GLY A 85 5.65 -5.46 -10.05
C GLY A 85 7.15 -5.77 -10.04
N LYS A 86 7.64 -6.66 -10.91
CA LYS A 86 9.09 -6.89 -11.10
C LYS A 86 9.81 -5.65 -11.62
N GLN A 87 9.21 -4.94 -12.58
CA GLN A 87 9.80 -3.71 -13.11
C GLN A 87 9.82 -2.61 -12.06
N VAL A 88 8.77 -2.50 -11.22
CA VAL A 88 8.74 -1.58 -10.07
C VAL A 88 9.81 -1.94 -9.04
N GLN A 89 9.97 -3.22 -8.69
CA GLN A 89 11.03 -3.65 -7.77
C GLN A 89 12.42 -3.28 -8.32
N ARG A 90 12.65 -3.42 -9.63
CA ARG A 90 13.89 -2.98 -10.28
C ARG A 90 14.08 -1.47 -10.16
N VAL A 91 13.02 -0.67 -10.32
CA VAL A 91 13.07 0.78 -10.08
C VAL A 91 13.49 1.08 -8.64
N HIS A 92 12.89 0.43 -7.63
CA HIS A 92 13.29 0.61 -6.22
C HIS A 92 14.74 0.23 -5.97
N MET A 93 15.23 -0.86 -6.58
CA MET A 93 16.65 -1.25 -6.49
C MET A 93 17.61 -0.22 -7.10
N LEU A 94 17.20 0.47 -8.16
CA LEU A 94 18.01 1.54 -8.75
C LEU A 94 17.99 2.80 -7.87
N LEU A 95 16.82 3.16 -7.34
CA LEU A 95 16.66 4.29 -6.43
C LEU A 95 17.44 4.11 -5.13
N SER A 96 17.50 2.90 -4.57
CA SER A 96 18.20 2.64 -3.31
C SER A 96 19.73 2.86 -3.40
N ARG A 97 20.28 2.95 -4.61
CA ARG A 97 21.69 3.27 -4.87
C ARG A 97 21.95 4.77 -4.92
N ARG A 98 20.91 5.61 -4.99
CA ARG A 98 21.02 7.06 -5.02
C ARG A 98 21.02 7.59 -3.59
N LYS A 99 21.98 8.48 -3.28
CA LYS A 99 21.93 9.28 -2.06
C LYS A 99 20.94 10.42 -2.29
N PHE A 100 19.82 10.37 -1.59
CA PHE A 100 18.78 11.39 -1.63
C PHE A 100 18.21 11.56 -0.23
N ASP A 101 17.99 12.80 0.19
CA ASP A 101 17.30 13.10 1.44
C ASP A 101 15.80 13.10 1.16
N TRP A 102 15.06 12.16 1.76
CA TRP A 102 13.65 11.93 1.46
C TRP A 102 12.79 12.83 2.34
N PRO A 103 12.23 13.93 1.80
CA PRO A 103 11.43 14.83 2.62
C PRO A 103 10.14 14.13 3.07
N PRO A 104 9.54 14.56 4.20
CA PRO A 104 8.19 14.15 4.53
C PRO A 104 7.23 14.64 3.44
N LEU A 105 6.31 13.77 3.02
CA LEU A 105 5.29 14.09 2.04
C LEU A 105 3.96 14.33 2.75
N PRO A 106 3.29 15.48 2.53
CA PRO A 106 1.93 15.72 3.00
C PRO A 106 1.00 14.60 2.52
N VAL A 107 0.35 13.92 3.47
CA VAL A 107 -0.64 12.87 3.15
C VAL A 107 -1.90 13.48 2.52
N PRO A 108 -2.67 12.73 1.73
CA PRO A 108 -3.94 13.20 1.20
C PRO A 108 -4.94 13.55 2.32
N ASP A 109 -5.68 14.64 2.12
CA ASP A 109 -6.83 14.99 2.97
C ASP A 109 -8.13 14.30 2.51
N LYS A 110 -8.09 13.62 1.35
CA LYS A 110 -9.22 12.93 0.74
C LYS A 110 -9.26 11.46 1.21
N PRO A 111 -10.45 10.91 1.50
CA PRO A 111 -10.58 9.49 1.77
C PRO A 111 -10.33 8.66 0.51
N TYR A 112 -9.75 7.48 0.69
CA TYR A 112 -9.63 6.47 -0.36
C TYR A 112 -10.97 5.80 -0.63
N SER A 113 -11.31 5.58 -1.89
CA SER A 113 -12.58 4.93 -2.28
C SER A 113 -12.49 3.41 -2.19
N LEU A 114 -11.27 2.87 -2.32
CA LEU A 114 -10.99 1.44 -2.30
C LEU A 114 -9.99 1.11 -1.19
N THR A 115 -10.13 -0.09 -0.64
CA THR A 115 -9.27 -0.63 0.40
C THR A 115 -8.81 -2.04 0.05
N VAL A 116 -7.85 -2.55 0.82
CA VAL A 116 -7.45 -3.96 0.76
C VAL A 116 -8.63 -4.94 0.95
N ASN A 117 -9.68 -4.53 1.68
CA ASN A 117 -10.86 -5.35 1.88
C ASN A 117 -11.62 -5.59 0.56
N ASP A 118 -11.77 -4.55 -0.24
CA ASP A 118 -12.49 -4.63 -1.52
C ASP A 118 -11.79 -5.58 -2.49
N VAL A 119 -10.44 -5.58 -2.47
CA VAL A 119 -9.63 -6.57 -3.21
C VAL A 119 -9.91 -8.00 -2.75
N LEU A 120 -10.01 -8.23 -1.43
CA LEU A 120 -10.25 -9.57 -0.90
C LEU A 120 -11.67 -10.09 -1.11
N GLN A 121 -12.67 -9.20 -1.19
CA GLN A 121 -14.05 -9.58 -1.52
C GLN A 121 -14.17 -10.15 -2.94
N GLU A 122 -13.26 -9.80 -3.83
CA GLU A 122 -13.23 -10.38 -5.17
C GLU A 122 -12.69 -11.81 -5.20
N LYS A 123 -13.23 -12.59 -6.14
CA LYS A 123 -12.81 -13.99 -6.35
C LYS A 123 -11.32 -14.06 -6.73
N PRO A 124 -10.54 -14.98 -6.13
CA PRO A 124 -9.14 -15.20 -6.51
C PRO A 124 -8.99 -15.42 -8.02
N GLY A 125 -7.93 -14.85 -8.60
CA GLY A 125 -7.64 -14.89 -10.03
C GLY A 125 -7.86 -13.53 -10.68
N LYS A 126 -8.33 -13.54 -11.94
CA LYS A 126 -8.43 -12.32 -12.77
C LYS A 126 -9.24 -11.19 -12.12
N ASN A 127 -10.29 -11.51 -11.37
CA ASN A 127 -11.14 -10.52 -10.72
C ASN A 127 -10.41 -9.81 -9.58
N ARG A 128 -9.82 -10.58 -8.65
CA ARG A 128 -8.99 -10.03 -7.58
C ARG A 128 -7.79 -9.25 -8.10
N ASP A 129 -7.12 -9.75 -9.14
CA ASP A 129 -6.02 -9.04 -9.79
C ASP A 129 -6.46 -7.71 -10.42
N ALA A 130 -7.67 -7.67 -10.99
CA ALA A 130 -8.26 -6.44 -11.53
C ALA A 130 -8.59 -5.45 -10.42
N MET A 131 -9.20 -5.90 -9.32
CA MET A 131 -9.51 -5.04 -8.19
C MET A 131 -8.25 -4.52 -7.49
N LEU A 132 -7.17 -5.30 -7.44
CA LEU A 132 -5.86 -4.81 -7.00
C LEU A 132 -5.38 -3.64 -7.87
N ARG A 133 -5.54 -3.71 -9.20
CA ARG A 133 -5.19 -2.60 -10.10
C ARG A 133 -6.08 -1.38 -9.89
N GLU A 134 -7.37 -1.56 -9.66
CA GLU A 134 -8.25 -0.42 -9.35
C GLU A 134 -7.89 0.22 -8.01
N TRP A 135 -7.59 -0.57 -6.98
CA TRP A 135 -7.14 -0.05 -5.70
C TRP A 135 -5.83 0.75 -5.82
N MET A 136 -4.86 0.27 -6.60
CA MET A 136 -3.63 1.04 -6.87
C MET A 136 -3.93 2.39 -7.53
N ARG A 137 -4.87 2.44 -8.47
CA ARG A 137 -5.26 3.67 -9.17
C ARG A 137 -5.97 4.64 -8.23
N ASP A 138 -6.88 4.15 -7.39
CA ASP A 138 -7.56 4.96 -6.39
C ASP A 138 -6.56 5.58 -5.39
N VAL A 139 -5.62 4.78 -4.90
CA VAL A 139 -4.54 5.28 -4.04
C VAL A 139 -3.69 6.32 -4.77
N TRP A 140 -3.25 6.03 -6.00
CA TRP A 140 -2.48 7.00 -6.77
C TRP A 140 -3.24 8.30 -7.01
N LEU A 141 -4.54 8.23 -7.34
CA LEU A 141 -5.39 9.39 -7.57
C LEU A 141 -5.53 10.26 -6.30
N CYS A 142 -5.68 9.65 -5.13
CA CYS A 142 -5.74 10.40 -3.86
C CYS A 142 -4.45 11.20 -3.59
N TRP A 143 -3.32 10.77 -4.15
CA TRP A 143 -2.02 11.44 -4.07
C TRP A 143 -1.76 12.42 -5.22
N GLU A 144 -2.79 12.89 -5.96
CA GLU A 144 -2.66 13.80 -7.10
C GLU A 144 -1.80 15.04 -6.85
N HIS A 145 -1.85 15.59 -5.63
CA HIS A 145 -1.05 16.75 -5.23
C HIS A 145 0.46 16.49 -5.21
N GLN A 146 0.90 15.23 -5.21
CA GLN A 146 2.31 14.83 -5.28
C GLN A 146 2.74 14.32 -6.67
N HIS A 147 1.83 14.20 -7.64
CA HIS A 147 2.14 13.57 -8.94
C HIS A 147 3.29 14.27 -9.65
N GLU A 148 3.24 15.60 -9.75
CA GLU A 148 4.28 16.37 -10.45
C GLU A 148 5.65 16.19 -9.78
N TRP A 149 5.69 16.26 -8.45
CA TRP A 149 6.92 16.05 -7.69
C TRP A 149 7.50 14.64 -7.92
N ILE A 150 6.67 13.60 -7.85
CA ILE A 150 7.09 12.20 -8.08
C ILE A 150 7.59 11.99 -9.51
N ARG A 151 6.91 12.55 -10.52
CA ARG A 151 7.32 12.46 -11.92
C ARG A 151 8.69 13.12 -12.13
N ASN A 152 8.87 14.33 -11.64
CA ASN A 152 10.12 15.09 -11.75
C ASN A 152 11.26 14.40 -11.00
N LEU A 153 11.00 13.90 -9.80
CA LEU A 153 11.98 13.17 -9.00
C LEU A 153 12.41 11.88 -9.68
N SER A 154 11.46 11.10 -10.19
CA SER A 154 11.74 9.85 -10.92
C SER A 154 12.63 10.11 -12.13
N GLN A 155 12.35 11.17 -12.89
CA GLN A 155 13.19 11.57 -14.02
C GLN A 155 14.57 12.06 -13.57
N SER A 156 14.69 12.76 -12.45
CA SER A 156 15.97 13.25 -11.95
C SER A 156 16.88 12.12 -11.46
N LEU A 157 16.33 11.16 -10.71
CA LEU A 157 17.10 10.11 -10.04
C LEU A 157 17.39 8.88 -10.91
N LEU A 158 16.59 8.63 -11.95
CA LEU A 158 16.67 7.45 -12.81
C LEU A 158 17.10 7.76 -14.25
N LYS A 159 17.63 8.97 -14.48
CA LYS A 159 18.45 9.29 -15.67
C LYS A 159 19.66 8.36 -15.78
#